data_AF-A0A7V9FYY4-F1
#
_entry.id   AF-A0A7V9FYY4-F1
#
_cell.length_a   1.000
_cell.length_b   1.000
_cell.length_c   1.000
_cell.angle_alpha   90.00
_cell.angle_beta   90.00
_cell.angle_gamma   90.00
#
_symmetry.space_group_name_H-M   'P 1'
#
loop_
_entity.id
_entity.type
_entity.pdbx_description
1 polymer ?
#
loop_
_entity_poly.entity_id
_entity_poly.type
_entity_poly.pdbx_seq_one_letter_code
_entity_poly.pdbx_strand_id
1 'polypeptide(L)' 'MRTLNEIHSEIDEATERRRDLWLLLGHGHDSAFAAELKQLDARIAKLWDEHRLARAQMRFGDRSRIITRARAEERLERAA' A
#
# COMPACT_ATOMS: atom_id res chain seq x y z
N MET A 1 -9.81 8.47 9.43
CA MET A 1 -8.67 7.61 9.04
C MET A 1 -8.97 6.21 9.53
N ARG A 2 -8.71 5.20 8.71
CA ARG A 2 -8.77 3.80 9.16
C ARG A 2 -7.68 3.56 10.21
N THR A 3 -7.97 2.69 11.14
CA THR A 3 -7.03 2.23 12.16
C THR A 3 -5.99 1.28 11.53
N LEU A 4 -4.84 1.12 12.19
CA LEU A 4 -3.81 0.18 11.71
C LEU A 4 -4.34 -1.24 11.57
N ASN A 5 -5.24 -1.66 12.48
CA ASN A 5 -5.80 -3.01 12.47
C ASN A 5 -6.72 -3.21 11.26
N GLU A 6 -7.60 -2.24 10.96
CA GLU A 6 -8.46 -2.28 9.76
C GLU A 6 -7.63 -2.32 8.46
N ILE A 7 -6.56 -1.53 8.39
CA ILE A 7 -5.69 -1.53 7.21
C ILE A 7 -4.96 -2.88 7.07
N HIS A 8 -4.53 -3.49 8.17
CA HIS A 8 -3.90 -4.80 8.15
C HIS A 8 -4.88 -5.89 7.67
N SER A 9 -6.10 -5.92 8.21
CA SER A 9 -7.14 -6.86 7.77
C SER A 9 -7.47 -6.70 6.29
N GLU A 10 -7.56 -5.48 5.77
CA GLU A 10 -7.79 -5.25 4.34
C GLU A 10 -6.60 -5.72 3.46
N ILE A 11 -5.36 -5.61 3.96
CA ILE A 11 -4.19 -6.14 3.24
C ILE A 11 -4.24 -7.66 3.19
N ASP A 12 -4.60 -8.30 4.30
CA ASP A 12 -4.71 -9.76 4.39
C ASP A 12 -5.79 -10.29 3.43
N GLU A 13 -6.98 -9.69 3.46
CA GLU A 13 -8.08 -10.03 2.55
C GLU A 13 -7.70 -9.82 1.08
N ALA A 14 -7.06 -8.69 0.74
CA ALA A 14 -6.60 -8.43 -0.62
C ALA A 14 -5.50 -9.40 -1.06
N THR A 15 -4.64 -9.84 -0.14
CA THR A 15 -3.56 -10.80 -0.41
C THR A 15 -4.09 -12.21 -0.63
N GLU A 16 -5.08 -12.64 0.15
CA GLU A 16 -5.78 -13.91 -0.07
C GLU A 16 -6.51 -13.91 -1.42
N ARG A 17 -7.26 -12.84 -1.72
CA ARG A 17 -7.91 -12.68 -3.03
C ARG A 17 -6.92 -12.74 -4.19
N ARG A 18 -5.76 -12.11 -4.02
CA ARG A 18 -4.66 -12.15 -4.99
C ARG A 18 -4.16 -13.58 -5.23
N ARG A 19 -4.02 -14.36 -4.16
CA ARG A 19 -3.60 -15.77 -4.23
C ARG A 19 -4.63 -16.62 -4.99
N ASP A 20 -5.91 -16.42 -4.72
CA ASP A 20 -6.99 -17.12 -5.44
C ASP A 20 -6.96 -16.84 -6.94
N LEU A 21 -6.74 -15.59 -7.34
CA LEU A 21 -6.64 -15.22 -8.75
C LEU A 21 -5.41 -15.84 -9.43
N TRP A 22 -4.29 -15.95 -8.72
CA TRP A 22 -3.11 -16.67 -9.23
C TRP A 22 -3.39 -18.15 -9.46
N LEU A 23 -4.14 -18.80 -8.57
CA LEU A 23 -4.57 -20.19 -8.76
C LEU A 23 -5.46 -20.32 -10.00
N LEU A 24 -6.44 -19.43 -10.16
CA LEU A 24 -7.34 -19.40 -11.32
C LEU A 24 -6.59 -19.16 -12.64
N LEU A 25 -5.64 -18.22 -12.66
CA LEU A 25 -4.77 -17.96 -13.81
C LEU A 25 -3.89 -19.16 -14.18
N GLY A 26 -3.54 -19.99 -13.19
CA GLY A 26 -2.82 -21.25 -13.43
C GLY A 26 -3.66 -22.30 -14.15
N HIS A 27 -4.99 -22.24 -14.04
CA HIS A 27 -5.92 -23.14 -14.73
C HIS A 27 -6.28 -22.69 -16.16
N GLY A 28 -6.01 -21.44 -16.51
CA GLY A 28 -6.24 -20.89 -17.84
C GLY A 28 -5.90 -19.41 -17.92
N HIS A 29 -5.42 -18.95 -19.08
CA HIS A 29 -5.10 -17.54 -19.28
C HIS A 29 -6.38 -16.72 -19.48
N ASP A 30 -6.88 -16.11 -18.40
CA ASP A 30 -8.00 -15.17 -18.44
C ASP A 30 -7.49 -13.73 -18.23
N SER A 31 -7.67 -12.91 -19.27
CA SER A 31 -7.31 -11.49 -19.24
C SER A 31 -8.08 -10.68 -18.17
N ALA A 32 -9.28 -11.11 -17.79
CA ALA A 32 -10.07 -10.46 -16.74
C ALA A 32 -9.43 -10.69 -15.36
N PHE A 33 -8.99 -11.92 -15.06
CA PHE A 33 -8.27 -12.22 -13.82
C PHE A 33 -6.92 -11.51 -13.75
N ALA A 34 -6.22 -11.36 -14.88
CA ALA A 34 -4.99 -10.58 -14.93
C ALA A 34 -5.23 -9.07 -14.64
N ALA A 35 -6.36 -8.52 -15.09
CA ALA A 35 -6.76 -7.15 -14.79
C ALA A 35 -7.14 -6.96 -13.31
N GLU A 36 -7.93 -7.89 -12.74
CA GLU A 36 -8.29 -7.89 -11.32
C GLU A 36 -7.05 -8.01 -10.44
N LEU A 37 -6.11 -8.88 -10.82
CA LEU A 37 -4.84 -9.06 -10.14
C LEU A 37 -4.04 -7.75 -10.07
N LYS A 38 -3.94 -7.03 -11.20
CA LYS A 38 -3.26 -5.73 -11.26
C LYS A 38 -3.95 -4.68 -10.38
N GLN A 39 -5.28 -4.69 -10.31
CA GLN A 39 -6.03 -3.79 -9.44
C GLN A 39 -5.78 -4.10 -7.96
N LEU A 40 -5.74 -5.38 -7.59
CA LEU A 40 -5.41 -5.81 -6.23
C LEU A 40 -4.00 -5.43 -5.81
N ASP A 41 -3.01 -5.60 -6.69
CA ASP A 41 -1.63 -5.17 -6.38
C ASP A 41 -1.55 -3.65 -6.14
N ALA A 42 -2.24 -2.86 -6.96
CA ALA A 42 -2.33 -1.41 -6.75
C ALA A 42 -3.06 -1.05 -5.44
N ARG A 43 -4.10 -1.82 -5.08
CA ARG A 43 -4.85 -1.63 -3.84
C ARG A 43 -4.00 -1.97 -2.61
N ILE A 44 -3.28 -3.09 -2.63
CA ILE A 44 -2.35 -3.51 -1.58
C ILE A 44 -1.25 -2.46 -1.39
N ALA A 45 -0.66 -1.96 -2.47
CA ALA A 45 0.35 -0.90 -2.41
C ALA A 45 -0.20 0.36 -1.70
N LYS A 46 -1.41 0.80 -2.06
CA LYS A 46 -2.08 1.95 -1.44
C LYS A 46 -2.39 1.70 0.05
N LEU A 47 -2.84 0.50 0.42
CA LEU A 47 -3.10 0.15 1.81
C LEU A 47 -1.80 0.18 2.63
N TRP A 48 -0.69 -0.28 2.08
CA TRP A 48 0.61 -0.15 2.74
C TRP A 48 1.07 1.29 2.90
N ASP A 49 0.82 2.17 1.93
CA ASP A 49 1.05 3.61 2.08
C ASP A 49 0.20 4.22 3.20
N GLU A 50 -1.10 3.87 3.25
CA GLU A 50 -2.01 4.29 4.30
C GLU A 50 -1.56 3.79 5.68
N HIS A 51 -1.11 2.52 5.77
CA HIS A 51 -0.57 1.93 6.99
C HIS A 51 0.68 2.67 7.46
N ARG A 52 1.62 2.95 6.54
CA ARG A 52 2.84 3.71 6.85
C ARG A 52 2.49 5.11 7.35
N LEU A 53 1.54 5.79 6.72
CA LEU A 53 1.08 7.11 7.13
C LEU A 53 0.43 7.09 8.52
N ALA A 54 -0.48 6.14 8.77
CA ALA A 54 -1.13 5.97 10.07
C ALA A 54 -0.12 5.68 11.18
N ARG A 55 0.88 4.82 10.90
CA ARG A 55 1.94 4.48 11.86
C ARG A 55 2.85 5.67 12.14
N ALA A 56 3.17 6.46 11.12
CA ALA A 56 3.97 7.67 11.25
C ALA A 56 3.25 8.72 12.10
N GLN A 57 1.95 8.92 11.88
CA GLN A 57 1.14 9.83 12.72
C GLN A 57 1.03 9.36 14.17
N MET A 58 0.84 8.06 14.41
CA MET A 58 0.83 7.52 15.77
C MET A 58 2.18 7.73 16.49
N ARG A 59 3.30 7.60 15.77
CA ARG A 59 4.64 7.70 16.37
C ARG A 59 5.15 9.14 16.51
N PHE A 60 4.79 10.03 15.58
CA PHE A 60 5.36 11.38 15.49
C PHE A 60 4.35 12.52 15.63
N GLY A 61 3.06 12.22 15.78
CA GLY A 61 1.99 13.21 15.84
C GLY A 61 1.63 13.77 14.45
N ASP A 62 0.99 14.94 14.44
CA ASP A 62 0.33 15.50 13.25
C ASP A 62 1.27 15.69 12.04
N ARG A 63 0.73 15.38 10.86
CA ARG A 63 1.41 15.16 9.57
C ARG A 63 2.30 16.33 9.11
N SER A 64 2.05 17.54 9.60
CA SER A 64 2.77 18.77 9.25
C SER A 64 4.27 18.72 9.64
N ARG A 65 4.62 18.05 10.74
CA ARG A 65 6.03 17.94 11.17
C ARG A 65 6.85 16.95 10.35
N ILE A 66 6.21 15.90 9.82
CA ILE A 66 6.85 14.80 9.10
C ILE A 66 7.19 15.20 7.66
N ILE A 67 6.28 15.89 6.96
CA ILE A 67 6.51 16.37 5.58
C ILE A 67 7.65 17.39 5.51
N THR A 68 7.79 18.22 6.55
CA THR A 68 8.86 19.22 6.65
C THR A 68 10.26 18.57 6.68
N ARG A 69 10.38 17.39 7.31
CA ARG A 69 11.64 16.64 7.37
C ARG A 69 11.94 15.89 6.06
N ALA A 70 10.95 15.19 5.49
CA ALA A 70 11.15 14.45 4.23
C ALA A 70 11.50 15.36 3.04
N ARG A 71 10.88 16.56 2.94
CA ARG A 71 11.22 17.54 1.90
C ARG A 71 12.56 18.24 2.10
N ALA A 72 13.11 18.24 3.32
CA ALA A 72 14.44 18.78 3.60
C ALA A 72 15.54 17.81 3.12
N GLU A 73 15.30 16.51 3.18
CA GLU A 73 16.22 15.47 2.70
C GLU A 73 16.22 15.38 1.16
N GLU A 74 15.06 15.52 0.49
CA GLU A 74 14.92 15.46 -0.99
C GLU A 74 15.62 16.62 -1.75
N ARG A 75 15.99 17.71 -1.05
CA ARG A 75 16.72 18.84 -1.67
C ARG A 75 18.24 18.70 -1.63
N LEU A 76 18.78 17.85 -0.75
CA LEU A 76 20.22 17.63 -0.64
C LEU A 76 20.74 16.69 -1.73
N GLU A 77 19.94 15.70 -2.17
CA GLU A 77 20.34 14.75 -3.22
C GLU A 77 20.34 15.32 -4.64
N ARG A 78 19.61 16.41 -4.91
CA ARG A 78 19.63 17.08 -6.24
C ARG A 78 20.73 18.13 -6.40
N ALA A 79 21.48 18.42 -5.34
CA ALA A 79 22.55 19.42 -5.33
C ALA A 79 23.94 18.82 -5.06
N ALA A 80 24.06 17.49 -5.03
CA ALA A 80 25.30 16.75 -4.84
C ALA A 80 25.73 16.01 -6.11
#